data_AF-A0A081N1C7-F1
#
_entry.id   AF-A0A081N1C7-F1
#
_cell.length_a   1.000
_cell.length_b   1.000
_cell.length_c   1.000
_cell.angle_alpha   90.00
_cell.angle_beta   90.00
_cell.angle_gamma   90.00
#
_symmetry.space_group_name_H-M   'P 1'
#
loop_
_entity.id
_entity.type
_entity.pdbx_description
1 polymer ?
#
loop_
_entity_poly.entity_id
_entity_poly.type
_entity_poly.pdbx_seq_one_letter_code
_entity_poly.pdbx_strand_id
1 'polypeptide(L)'
;MPAKYWNPTLHAADAEGFLPLGNSNGIGIAESPLGNHQIPNFQSRVAQDLTSINALPTGQNLITAILQGVGNGKRLGIVAPRSWNGGWGSNECACLGGDSARIRAAVAVGSGDTNTLVNALKIKITSMGHQNDYGWLKNQLRAVPRYRLRGLVANTPNNMGVLDLDIERWLTYQRPLYHGLANGDKDDMKNAIMIFLATNGGMPVVNGPGTNSRVYYDPRKNFNSVGLRPAYIGLAHELIHHYYNMRGAQVSHSEDSAHFSTVLYEYMCVGLGPWNGAAISENQIRQDAGVPLRTRYA
;
A
#
# COMPACT_ATOMS: atom_id res chain seq x y z
N MET A 1 6.39 16.57 -21.05
CA MET A 1 7.73 16.17 -20.57
C MET A 1 8.48 15.48 -21.69
N PRO A 2 9.79 15.70 -21.88
CA PRO A 2 10.55 15.03 -22.95
C PRO A 2 10.77 13.54 -22.66
N ALA A 3 10.90 12.73 -23.71
CA ALA A 3 11.09 11.28 -23.68
C ALA A 3 12.29 10.77 -22.87
N LYS A 4 13.17 11.66 -22.38
CA LYS A 4 14.40 11.34 -21.63
C LYS A 4 14.19 10.76 -20.22
N TYR A 5 12.96 10.81 -19.69
CA TYR A 5 12.64 10.32 -18.33
C TYR A 5 12.06 8.90 -18.31
N TRP A 6 11.66 8.41 -19.48
CA TRP A 6 11.14 7.07 -19.66
C TRP A 6 12.26 6.28 -20.31
N ASN A 7 12.80 5.28 -19.63
CA ASN A 7 13.78 4.42 -20.26
C ASN A 7 13.04 3.24 -20.93
N PRO A 8 12.85 3.24 -22.27
CA PRO A 8 12.23 2.13 -22.98
C PRO A 8 13.17 0.90 -23.07
N THR A 9 14.42 1.04 -22.67
CA THR A 9 15.44 -0.02 -22.67
C THR A 9 15.69 -0.54 -21.26
N LEU A 10 14.65 -1.11 -20.64
CA LEU A 10 14.88 -2.15 -19.64
C LEU A 10 15.20 -3.45 -20.38
N HIS A 11 16.31 -4.11 -20.04
CA HIS A 11 16.58 -5.42 -20.59
C HIS A 11 15.58 -6.44 -20.04
N ALA A 12 15.12 -7.37 -20.87
CA ALA A 12 14.24 -8.47 -20.50
C ALA A 12 14.66 -9.21 -19.21
N ALA A 13 15.97 -9.45 -19.03
CA ALA A 13 16.51 -10.12 -17.84
C ALA A 13 16.33 -9.29 -16.56
N ASP A 14 16.35 -7.96 -16.66
CA ASP A 14 16.09 -7.03 -15.56
C ASP A 14 14.60 -7.01 -15.20
N ALA A 15 13.74 -7.22 -16.20
CA ALA A 15 12.29 -7.25 -16.02
C ALA A 15 11.79 -8.51 -15.31
N GLU A 16 12.51 -9.63 -15.39
CA GLU A 16 12.10 -10.90 -14.77
C GLU A 16 12.94 -11.33 -13.57
N GLY A 17 14.24 -11.05 -13.54
CA GLY A 17 15.06 -11.30 -12.37
C GLY A 17 14.84 -10.26 -11.28
N PHE A 18 15.01 -10.64 -10.02
CA PHE A 18 15.38 -9.73 -8.92
C PHE A 18 16.75 -9.06 -9.14
N LEU A 19 17.22 -9.04 -10.39
CA LEU A 19 18.46 -8.42 -10.79
C LEU A 19 18.28 -6.90 -10.69
N PRO A 20 19.33 -6.17 -10.32
CA PRO A 20 19.25 -4.73 -10.21
C PRO A 20 18.87 -4.15 -11.58
N LEU A 21 17.64 -3.62 -11.75
CA LEU A 21 17.20 -2.92 -12.98
C LEU A 21 18.32 -2.00 -13.44
N GLY A 22 18.95 -2.19 -14.61
CA GLY A 22 20.21 -1.53 -14.97
C GLY A 22 20.30 -0.03 -14.61
N ASN A 23 21.53 0.51 -14.50
CA ASN A 23 21.87 1.86 -13.98
C ASN A 23 21.22 3.09 -14.68
N SER A 24 20.11 2.95 -15.38
CA SER A 24 19.35 4.07 -15.92
C SER A 24 18.62 4.83 -14.82
N ASN A 25 18.90 6.12 -14.73
CA ASN A 25 18.14 7.08 -13.92
C ASN A 25 16.75 7.26 -14.54
N GLY A 26 15.75 6.48 -14.12
CA GLY A 26 14.37 6.66 -14.58
C GLY A 26 13.40 5.55 -14.18
N ILE A 27 12.16 5.70 -14.63
CA ILE A 27 11.13 4.66 -14.57
C ILE A 27 11.35 3.75 -15.78
N GLY A 28 11.67 2.49 -15.52
CA GLY A 28 11.91 1.52 -16.58
C GLY A 28 10.61 0.92 -17.09
N ILE A 29 10.50 0.72 -18.41
CA ILE A 29 9.34 0.08 -19.05
C ILE A 29 9.82 -1.10 -19.89
N ALA A 30 9.33 -2.31 -19.60
CA ALA A 30 9.69 -3.53 -20.34
C ALA A 30 8.47 -4.36 -20.71
N GLU A 31 8.56 -5.05 -21.83
CA GLU A 31 7.65 -6.18 -22.11
C GLU A 31 8.08 -7.39 -21.27
N SER A 32 7.13 -8.24 -20.85
CA SER A 32 7.47 -9.49 -20.15
C SER A 32 8.11 -10.46 -21.16
N PRO A 33 9.37 -10.87 -20.98
CA PRO A 33 10.06 -11.77 -21.90
C PRO A 33 9.55 -13.21 -21.89
N LEU A 34 8.83 -13.65 -20.84
CA LEU A 34 8.22 -14.97 -20.78
C LEU A 34 6.70 -14.96 -21.01
N GLY A 35 6.14 -13.84 -21.47
CA GLY A 35 4.71 -13.72 -21.72
C GLY A 35 4.32 -14.22 -23.11
N ASN A 36 3.49 -15.27 -23.19
CA ASN A 36 2.67 -15.61 -24.38
C ASN A 36 1.67 -14.49 -24.79
N HIS A 37 1.81 -13.28 -24.25
CA HIS A 37 0.89 -12.16 -24.43
C HIS A 37 1.65 -10.90 -24.78
N GLN A 38 1.80 -10.69 -26.08
CA GLN A 38 2.17 -9.37 -26.60
C GLN A 38 0.98 -8.43 -26.41
N ILE A 39 1.18 -7.36 -25.64
CA ILE A 39 0.27 -6.21 -25.65
C ILE A 39 0.81 -5.29 -26.74
N PRO A 40 0.16 -5.16 -27.90
CA PRO A 40 0.69 -4.36 -28.99
C PRO A 40 0.92 -2.92 -28.54
N ASN A 41 2.12 -2.42 -28.81
CA ASN A 41 2.57 -1.08 -28.44
C ASN A 41 2.53 -0.84 -26.92
N PHE A 42 2.82 -1.85 -26.09
CA PHE A 42 2.79 -1.74 -24.63
C PHE A 42 3.54 -0.52 -24.12
N GLN A 43 4.80 -0.35 -24.53
CA GLN A 43 5.64 0.77 -24.10
C GLN A 43 5.03 2.13 -24.48
N SER A 44 4.46 2.24 -25.69
CA SER A 44 3.80 3.47 -26.14
C SER A 44 2.56 3.78 -25.30
N ARG A 45 1.74 2.77 -24.98
CA ARG A 45 0.56 2.93 -24.13
C ARG A 45 0.93 3.36 -22.71
N VAL A 46 1.94 2.71 -22.11
CA VAL A 46 2.47 3.10 -20.79
C VAL A 46 2.94 4.55 -20.81
N ALA A 47 3.68 4.97 -21.84
CA ALA A 47 4.15 6.34 -21.97
C ALA A 47 3.00 7.36 -22.12
N GLN A 48 1.92 7.00 -22.84
CA GLN A 48 0.71 7.82 -22.96
C GLN A 48 -0.02 7.96 -21.63
N ASP A 49 -0.17 6.85 -20.88
CA ASP A 49 -0.79 6.86 -19.56
C ASP A 49 0.03 7.67 -18.55
N LEU A 50 1.35 7.52 -18.54
CA LEU A 50 2.25 8.33 -17.71
C LEU A 50 2.19 9.82 -18.07
N THR A 51 2.05 10.14 -19.35
CA THR A 51 1.84 11.53 -19.79
C THR A 51 0.51 12.08 -19.26
N SER A 52 -0.54 11.27 -19.29
CA SER A 52 -1.87 11.63 -18.78
C SER A 52 -1.84 11.84 -17.26
N ILE A 53 -1.18 10.96 -16.51
CA ILE A 53 -0.97 11.12 -15.06
C ILE A 53 -0.20 12.42 -14.80
N ASN A 54 0.89 12.66 -15.52
CA ASN A 54 1.72 13.84 -15.31
C ASN A 54 1.02 15.17 -15.62
N ALA A 55 -0.03 15.16 -16.44
CA ALA A 55 -0.81 16.36 -16.73
C ALA A 55 -1.70 16.80 -15.56
N LEU A 56 -1.92 15.91 -14.58
CA LEU A 56 -2.72 16.18 -13.38
C LEU A 56 -1.82 16.73 -12.27
N PRO A 57 -2.22 17.75 -11.49
CA PRO A 57 -1.40 18.31 -10.42
C PRO A 57 -0.86 17.27 -9.43
N THR A 58 -1.71 16.36 -8.98
CA THR A 58 -1.34 15.29 -8.05
C THR A 58 -0.52 14.21 -8.73
N GLY A 59 -0.81 13.90 -9.98
CA GLY A 59 -0.03 12.94 -10.75
C GLY A 59 1.39 13.45 -11.04
N GLN A 60 1.56 14.77 -11.26
CA GLN A 60 2.87 15.41 -11.35
C GLN A 60 3.65 15.30 -10.03
N ASN A 61 2.99 15.54 -8.90
CA ASN A 61 3.60 15.37 -7.58
C ASN A 61 4.05 13.92 -7.34
N LEU A 62 3.21 12.95 -7.71
CA LEU A 62 3.51 11.52 -7.64
C LEU A 62 4.74 11.17 -8.48
N ILE A 63 4.76 11.52 -9.77
CA ILE A 63 5.88 11.23 -10.67
C ILE A 63 7.16 11.90 -10.19
N THR A 64 7.08 13.17 -9.76
CA THR A 64 8.23 13.89 -9.20
C THR A 64 8.80 13.17 -7.98
N ALA A 65 7.94 12.72 -7.06
CA ALA A 65 8.38 11.99 -5.88
C ALA A 65 9.00 10.63 -6.23
N ILE A 66 8.46 9.91 -7.22
CA ILE A 66 9.05 8.65 -7.70
C ILE A 66 10.43 8.89 -8.30
N LEU A 67 10.59 9.91 -9.15
CA LEU A 67 11.89 10.24 -9.74
C LEU A 67 12.92 10.67 -8.69
N GLN A 68 12.50 11.37 -7.63
CA GLN A 68 13.37 11.64 -6.48
C GLN A 68 13.79 10.36 -5.75
N GLY A 69 12.86 9.42 -5.54
CA GLY A 69 13.15 8.10 -4.98
C GLY A 69 14.16 7.34 -5.84
N VAL A 70 14.02 7.41 -7.17
CA VAL A 70 14.97 6.82 -8.12
C VAL A 70 16.36 7.44 -8.02
N GLY A 71 16.44 8.77 -7.90
CA GLY A 71 17.70 9.46 -7.62
C GLY A 71 18.38 9.02 -6.31
N ASN A 72 17.60 8.53 -5.34
CA ASN A 72 18.09 7.98 -4.07
C ASN A 72 18.33 6.46 -4.12
N GLY A 73 18.42 5.88 -5.32
CA GLY A 73 18.75 4.47 -5.52
C GLY A 73 17.56 3.50 -5.43
N LYS A 74 16.32 4.01 -5.31
CA LYS A 74 15.12 3.16 -5.46
C LYS A 74 14.85 2.89 -6.94
N ARG A 75 14.10 1.84 -7.24
CA ARG A 75 13.87 1.40 -8.62
C ARG A 75 12.41 1.01 -8.83
N LEU A 76 11.89 1.37 -10.01
CA LEU A 76 10.57 1.02 -10.51
C LEU A 76 10.69 0.44 -11.92
N GLY A 77 10.19 -0.78 -12.09
CA GLY A 77 9.94 -1.37 -13.41
C GLY A 77 8.44 -1.50 -13.65
N ILE A 78 7.95 -0.98 -14.77
CA ILE A 78 6.59 -1.23 -15.27
C ILE A 78 6.69 -2.31 -16.35
N VAL A 79 5.97 -3.40 -16.16
CA VAL A 79 6.01 -4.57 -17.03
C VAL A 79 4.61 -4.99 -17.46
N ALA A 80 4.50 -5.60 -18.64
CA ALA A 80 3.24 -6.24 -19.03
C ALA A 80 2.93 -7.40 -18.06
N PRO A 81 1.65 -7.62 -17.69
CA PRO A 81 1.27 -8.70 -16.79
C PRO A 81 1.56 -10.07 -17.40
N ARG A 82 1.92 -11.02 -16.54
CA ARG A 82 2.07 -12.42 -16.92
C ARG A 82 0.68 -13.08 -17.01
N SER A 83 0.48 -13.98 -17.96
CA SER A 83 -0.64 -14.93 -17.88
C SER A 83 -0.24 -16.10 -16.98
N TRP A 84 -1.05 -16.38 -15.98
CA TRP A 84 -0.97 -17.64 -15.24
C TRP A 84 -2.21 -18.47 -15.57
N ASN A 85 -2.02 -19.69 -16.07
CA ASN A 85 -3.09 -20.67 -16.31
C ASN A 85 -4.32 -20.13 -17.06
N GLY A 86 -4.11 -19.35 -18.13
CA GLY A 86 -5.19 -18.83 -18.98
C GLY A 86 -5.97 -17.64 -18.40
N GLY A 87 -5.59 -17.13 -17.22
CA GLY A 87 -6.12 -15.90 -16.63
C GLY A 87 -5.25 -14.67 -16.94
N TRP A 88 -5.90 -13.51 -17.13
CA TRP A 88 -5.23 -12.22 -17.29
C TRP A 88 -4.73 -11.71 -15.93
N GLY A 89 -3.41 -11.56 -15.77
CA GLY A 89 -2.82 -10.95 -14.58
C GLY A 89 -3.45 -9.59 -14.26
N SER A 90 -3.67 -9.31 -12.97
CA SER A 90 -4.19 -8.02 -12.50
C SER A 90 -3.13 -6.94 -12.61
N ASN A 91 -3.57 -5.67 -12.62
CA ASN A 91 -2.63 -4.61 -12.30
C ASN A 91 -2.23 -4.83 -10.85
N GLU A 92 -0.93 -4.85 -10.58
CA GLU A 92 -0.40 -5.12 -9.24
C GLU A 92 0.98 -4.48 -9.08
N CYS A 93 1.30 -4.11 -7.84
CA CYS A 93 2.59 -3.55 -7.47
C CYS A 93 3.28 -4.48 -6.46
N ALA A 94 4.28 -5.23 -6.94
CA ALA A 94 5.08 -6.15 -6.16
C ALA A 94 6.32 -5.47 -5.57
N CYS A 95 6.72 -5.85 -4.35
CA CYS A 95 7.97 -5.42 -3.73
C CYS A 95 9.12 -6.34 -4.15
N LEU A 96 10.29 -5.80 -4.54
CA LEU A 96 11.42 -6.62 -5.03
C LEU A 96 12.46 -6.95 -3.95
N GLY A 97 12.05 -7.06 -2.69
CA GLY A 97 12.96 -7.23 -1.56
C GLY A 97 12.38 -7.92 -0.34
N GLY A 98 11.26 -8.63 -0.49
CA GLY A 98 10.70 -9.52 0.53
C GLY A 98 10.13 -8.87 1.79
N ASP A 99 10.25 -7.56 1.97
CA ASP A 99 9.48 -6.82 2.96
C ASP A 99 9.66 -5.32 2.68
N SER A 100 8.60 -4.60 2.33
CA SER A 100 8.56 -3.16 2.54
C SER A 100 8.56 -2.97 4.05
N ALA A 101 9.75 -2.90 4.64
CA ALA A 101 9.99 -2.91 6.07
C ALA A 101 9.29 -1.74 6.78
N ARG A 102 8.00 -1.93 7.06
CA ARG A 102 7.21 -1.25 8.07
C ARG A 102 5.89 -1.98 8.25
N ILE A 103 5.53 -2.45 9.44
CA ILE A 103 6.07 -2.15 10.77
C ILE A 103 6.66 -3.46 11.31
N ARG A 104 7.78 -3.44 12.04
CA ARG A 104 8.12 -4.57 12.95
C ARG A 104 6.92 -4.93 13.85
N ALA A 105 6.02 -3.97 14.10
CA ALA A 105 4.72 -4.17 14.71
C ALA A 105 3.70 -4.85 13.78
N ALA A 106 3.66 -4.64 12.46
CA ALA A 106 2.77 -5.34 11.52
C ALA A 106 3.25 -6.79 11.30
N VAL A 107 4.57 -6.96 11.18
CA VAL A 107 5.22 -8.28 11.21
C VAL A 107 4.97 -8.94 12.56
N ALA A 108 5.08 -8.25 13.70
CA ALA A 108 4.74 -8.79 15.02
C ALA A 108 3.24 -9.08 15.20
N VAL A 109 2.37 -8.24 14.66
CA VAL A 109 0.90 -8.40 14.63
C VAL A 109 0.52 -9.64 13.82
N GLY A 110 1.22 -9.90 12.70
CA GLY A 110 1.06 -11.07 11.85
C GLY A 110 1.73 -12.34 12.36
N SER A 111 2.94 -12.24 12.90
CA SER A 111 3.77 -13.35 13.40
C SER A 111 3.39 -13.81 14.81
N GLY A 112 2.58 -13.03 15.52
CA GLY A 112 2.21 -13.30 16.91
C GLY A 112 3.29 -12.93 17.93
N ASP A 113 4.33 -12.19 17.53
CA ASP A 113 5.34 -11.64 18.44
C ASP A 113 4.73 -10.56 19.36
N THR A 114 4.14 -11.04 20.43
CA THR A 114 3.43 -10.25 21.42
C THR A 114 4.36 -9.23 22.09
N ASN A 115 5.63 -9.57 22.30
CA ASN A 115 6.59 -8.71 22.99
C ASN A 115 6.95 -7.47 22.16
N THR A 116 7.26 -7.67 20.88
CA THR A 116 7.55 -6.55 19.97
C THR A 116 6.34 -5.63 19.84
N LEU A 117 5.13 -6.19 19.74
CA LEU A 117 3.92 -5.37 19.61
C LEU A 117 3.62 -4.56 20.88
N VAL A 118 3.68 -5.21 22.04
CA VAL A 118 3.45 -4.56 23.35
C VAL A 118 4.44 -3.42 23.56
N ASN A 119 5.71 -3.62 23.23
CA ASN A 119 6.72 -2.57 23.32
C ASN A 119 6.43 -1.40 22.38
N ALA A 120 6.00 -1.68 21.14
CA ALA A 120 5.61 -0.63 20.19
C ALA A 120 4.40 0.19 20.69
N LEU A 121 3.39 -0.48 21.26
CA LEU A 121 2.25 0.19 21.88
C LEU A 121 2.68 1.04 23.08
N LYS A 122 3.50 0.52 24.00
CA LYS A 122 4.01 1.27 25.16
C LYS A 122 4.77 2.53 24.76
N ILE A 123 5.66 2.43 23.77
CA ILE A 123 6.37 3.59 23.22
C ILE A 123 5.38 4.60 22.64
N LYS A 124 4.42 4.14 21.84
CA LYS A 124 3.42 5.01 21.21
C LYS A 124 2.55 5.74 22.24
N ILE A 125 1.94 5.05 23.19
CA ILE A 125 1.11 5.69 24.22
C ILE A 125 1.92 6.69 25.06
N THR A 126 3.16 6.34 25.40
CA THR A 126 4.05 7.23 26.17
C THR A 126 4.39 8.49 25.37
N SER A 127 4.67 8.37 24.07
CA SER A 127 4.92 9.53 23.20
C SER A 127 3.72 10.48 23.07
N MET A 128 2.52 9.99 23.40
CA MET A 128 1.28 10.76 23.38
C MET A 128 0.91 11.31 24.77
N GLY A 129 1.79 11.18 25.76
CA GLY A 129 1.54 11.64 27.14
C GLY A 129 0.70 10.68 27.98
N HIS A 130 0.44 9.47 27.49
CA HIS A 130 -0.44 8.47 28.10
C HIS A 130 0.35 7.28 28.66
N GLN A 131 1.26 7.54 29.60
CA GLN A 131 2.11 6.49 30.20
C GLN A 131 1.25 5.51 31.01
N ASN A 132 1.24 4.24 30.59
CA ASN A 132 0.45 3.17 31.20
C ASN A 132 -1.08 3.45 31.26
N ASP A 133 -1.58 4.36 30.42
CA ASP A 133 -3.01 4.69 30.37
C ASP A 133 -3.76 3.72 29.45
N TYR A 134 -4.07 2.55 30.02
CA TYR A 134 -4.70 1.44 29.32
C TYR A 134 -6.14 1.72 28.92
N GLY A 135 -6.86 2.48 29.77
CA GLY A 135 -8.22 2.92 29.48
C GLY A 135 -8.26 3.82 28.25
N TRP A 136 -7.30 4.74 28.13
CA TRP A 136 -7.17 5.57 26.95
C TRP A 136 -6.83 4.75 25.70
N LEU A 137 -5.82 3.87 25.74
CA LEU A 137 -5.47 3.04 24.58
C LEU A 137 -6.66 2.20 24.09
N LYS A 138 -7.43 1.65 25.03
CA LYS A 138 -8.68 0.93 24.73
C LYS A 138 -9.66 1.78 23.94
N ASN A 139 -9.91 3.00 24.41
CA ASN A 139 -10.82 3.91 23.76
C ASN A 139 -10.32 4.28 22.36
N GLN A 140 -9.00 4.45 22.19
CA GLN A 140 -8.40 4.69 20.87
C GLN A 140 -8.61 3.52 19.91
N LEU A 141 -8.35 2.27 20.35
CA LEU A 141 -8.51 1.10 19.48
C LEU A 141 -9.99 0.82 19.15
N ARG A 142 -10.91 1.02 20.10
CA ARG A 142 -12.37 0.90 19.87
C ARG A 142 -12.90 1.99 18.94
N ALA A 143 -12.27 3.16 18.95
CA ALA A 143 -12.64 4.27 18.08
C ALA A 143 -12.32 3.99 16.60
N VAL A 144 -11.42 3.04 16.30
CA VAL A 144 -11.07 2.69 14.93
C VAL A 144 -12.21 1.90 14.28
N PRO A 145 -12.74 2.32 13.11
CA PRO A 145 -13.71 1.54 12.36
C PRO A 145 -13.18 0.18 11.90
N ARG A 146 -14.10 -0.75 11.60
CA ARG A 146 -13.73 -2.03 10.97
C ARG A 146 -13.50 -1.83 9.48
N TYR A 147 -12.29 -2.14 9.02
CA TYR A 147 -11.94 -2.01 7.61
C TYR A 147 -12.03 -3.36 6.91
N ARG A 148 -12.76 -3.39 5.78
CA ARG A 148 -12.94 -4.59 4.95
C ARG A 148 -12.55 -4.28 3.52
N LEU A 149 -11.98 -5.27 2.83
CA LEU A 149 -11.71 -5.14 1.40
C LEU A 149 -13.00 -4.92 0.60
N ARG A 150 -14.10 -5.54 1.01
CA ARG A 150 -15.38 -5.43 0.30
C ARG A 150 -16.37 -4.57 1.08
N GLY A 151 -17.04 -3.67 0.36
CA GLY A 151 -18.15 -2.87 0.90
C GLY A 151 -17.77 -1.43 1.26
N LEU A 152 -18.74 -0.69 1.78
CA LEU A 152 -18.54 0.71 2.18
C LEU A 152 -17.51 0.82 3.29
N VAL A 153 -16.74 1.91 3.28
CA VAL A 153 -15.89 2.27 4.41
C VAL A 153 -16.78 2.43 5.65
N ALA A 154 -16.50 1.66 6.70
CA ALA A 154 -17.18 1.85 7.97
C ALA A 154 -16.75 3.20 8.55
N ASN A 155 -17.72 4.06 8.85
CA ASN A 155 -17.46 5.39 9.41
C ASN A 155 -17.81 5.46 10.91
N THR A 156 -18.48 4.44 11.44
CA THR A 156 -18.86 4.36 12.85
C THR A 156 -17.81 3.60 13.66
N PRO A 157 -17.29 4.19 14.75
CA PRO A 157 -16.49 3.49 15.75
C PRO A 157 -17.18 2.20 16.20
N ASN A 158 -16.58 1.04 15.92
CA ASN A 158 -17.16 -0.23 16.33
C ASN A 158 -16.16 -1.40 16.33
N ASN A 159 -14.93 -1.19 16.80
CA ASN A 159 -14.04 -2.33 17.02
C ASN A 159 -14.38 -3.05 18.32
N MET A 160 -15.49 -3.80 18.33
CA MET A 160 -15.91 -4.62 19.47
C MET A 160 -14.95 -5.78 19.78
N GLY A 161 -13.94 -6.03 18.94
CA GLY A 161 -12.92 -7.04 19.21
C GLY A 161 -11.97 -6.65 20.34
N VAL A 162 -12.02 -5.41 20.84
CA VAL A 162 -11.20 -4.95 21.96
C VAL A 162 -11.94 -5.19 23.28
N LEU A 163 -11.63 -6.28 23.98
CA LEU A 163 -12.13 -6.48 25.35
C LEU A 163 -11.25 -5.76 26.36
N ASP A 164 -11.86 -5.30 27.46
CA ASP A 164 -11.16 -4.59 28.55
C ASP A 164 -9.99 -5.42 29.11
N LEU A 165 -10.23 -6.72 29.26
CA LEU A 165 -9.28 -7.69 29.82
C LEU A 165 -8.09 -7.96 28.89
N ASP A 166 -8.24 -7.77 27.59
CA ASP A 166 -7.18 -8.08 26.62
C ASP A 166 -6.08 -7.02 26.67
N ILE A 167 -6.42 -5.73 26.68
CA ILE A 167 -5.43 -4.65 26.75
C ILE A 167 -4.63 -4.71 28.04
N GLU A 168 -5.31 -4.92 29.17
CA GLU A 168 -4.65 -5.08 30.46
C GLU A 168 -3.68 -6.26 30.40
N ARG A 169 -4.11 -7.42 29.87
CA ARG A 169 -3.29 -8.63 29.77
C ARG A 169 -2.09 -8.49 28.85
N TRP A 170 -2.20 -7.77 27.73
CA TRP A 170 -1.09 -7.57 26.83
C TRP A 170 0.03 -6.79 27.51
N LEU A 171 -0.34 -5.70 28.19
CA LEU A 171 0.63 -4.74 28.72
C LEU A 171 1.23 -5.16 30.07
N THR A 172 0.53 -6.02 30.83
CA THR A 172 0.96 -6.54 32.14
C THR A 172 1.54 -7.95 32.11
N TYR A 173 1.01 -8.87 31.30
CA TYR A 173 1.32 -10.31 31.37
C TYR A 173 1.96 -10.90 30.11
N GLN A 174 2.22 -10.10 29.06
CA GLN A 174 2.78 -10.58 27.78
C GLN A 174 2.02 -11.81 27.22
N ARG A 175 0.69 -11.85 27.40
CA ARG A 175 -0.16 -12.96 26.94
C ARG A 175 -0.55 -12.81 25.47
N PRO A 176 -0.98 -13.92 24.81
CA PRO A 176 -1.37 -13.88 23.41
C PRO A 176 -2.40 -12.78 23.12
N LEU A 177 -2.13 -11.99 22.09
CA LEU A 177 -2.89 -10.80 21.72
C LEU A 177 -4.38 -11.06 21.44
N TYR A 178 -4.75 -12.28 21.09
CA TYR A 178 -6.06 -12.56 20.47
C TYR A 178 -6.85 -13.65 21.21
N HIS A 179 -6.63 -13.80 22.51
CA HIS A 179 -7.25 -14.87 23.28
C HIS A 179 -8.78 -14.71 23.36
N GLY A 180 -9.52 -15.65 22.78
CA GLY A 180 -10.99 -15.67 22.85
C GLY A 180 -11.71 -14.92 21.72
N LEU A 181 -10.99 -14.29 20.79
CA LEU A 181 -11.59 -13.66 19.60
C LEU A 181 -11.85 -14.68 18.49
N ALA A 182 -12.97 -14.51 17.76
CA ALA A 182 -13.19 -15.20 16.50
C ALA A 182 -12.17 -14.70 15.45
N ASN A 183 -11.78 -15.54 14.48
CA ASN A 183 -10.70 -15.22 13.54
C ASN A 183 -10.93 -13.89 12.78
N GLY A 184 -12.16 -13.59 12.35
CA GLY A 184 -12.45 -12.32 11.66
C GLY A 184 -12.32 -11.07 12.56
N ASP A 185 -12.57 -11.20 13.86
CA ASP A 185 -12.37 -10.12 14.84
C ASP A 185 -10.89 -9.94 15.18
N LYS A 186 -10.07 -11.01 15.06
CA LYS A 186 -8.61 -10.89 15.19
C LYS A 186 -8.06 -9.97 14.11
N ASP A 187 -8.47 -10.16 12.86
CA ASP A 187 -7.99 -9.37 11.74
C ASP A 187 -8.44 -7.90 11.82
N ASP A 188 -9.65 -7.64 12.30
CA ASP A 188 -10.09 -6.27 12.63
C ASP A 188 -9.25 -5.62 13.73
N MET A 189 -8.96 -6.36 14.79
CA MET A 189 -8.09 -5.90 15.88
C MET A 189 -6.70 -5.55 15.36
N LYS A 190 -6.09 -6.46 14.58
CA LYS A 190 -4.78 -6.26 13.96
C LYS A 190 -4.74 -4.99 13.13
N ASN A 191 -5.75 -4.77 12.29
CA ASN A 191 -5.86 -3.57 11.46
C ASN A 191 -6.02 -2.29 12.31
N ALA A 192 -6.82 -2.33 13.38
CA ALA A 192 -6.96 -1.18 14.28
C ALA A 192 -5.67 -0.84 15.02
N ILE A 193 -4.91 -1.84 15.47
CA ILE A 193 -3.59 -1.64 16.06
C ILE A 193 -2.63 -1.02 15.04
N MET A 194 -2.61 -1.54 13.81
CA MET A 194 -1.78 -0.98 12.74
C MET A 194 -2.10 0.48 12.45
N ILE A 195 -3.39 0.84 12.38
CA ILE A 195 -3.83 2.22 12.18
C ILE A 195 -3.43 3.10 13.37
N PHE A 196 -3.71 2.66 14.59
CA PHE A 196 -3.35 3.42 15.80
C PHE A 196 -1.86 3.75 15.83
N LEU A 197 -1.01 2.78 15.50
CA LEU A 197 0.43 2.98 15.41
C LEU A 197 0.80 3.96 14.28
N ALA A 198 0.08 3.91 13.15
CA ALA A 198 0.36 4.68 11.94
C ALA A 198 -0.21 6.12 11.93
N THR A 199 -1.31 6.44 12.61
CA THR A 199 -2.07 7.68 12.33
C THR A 199 -2.28 8.62 13.52
N ASN A 200 -2.24 8.13 14.77
CA ASN A 200 -2.55 8.98 15.93
C ASN A 200 -1.30 9.72 16.40
N GLY A 201 -1.31 11.06 16.34
CA GLY A 201 -0.16 11.94 16.50
C GLY A 201 0.62 11.75 17.81
N GLY A 202 1.93 11.50 17.71
CA GLY A 202 2.84 11.45 18.87
C GLY A 202 4.17 10.76 18.58
N MET A 203 4.15 9.68 17.80
CA MET A 203 5.38 9.14 17.19
C MET A 203 5.48 9.67 15.76
N PRO A 204 6.60 10.31 15.35
CA PRO A 204 6.89 10.40 13.93
C PRO A 204 6.87 8.97 13.41
N VAL A 205 6.06 8.74 12.38
CA VAL A 205 6.04 7.47 11.68
C VAL A 205 7.40 7.48 10.93
N VAL A 206 8.51 7.11 11.59
CA VAL A 206 9.85 6.89 11.01
C VAL A 206 9.83 5.81 9.94
N ASN A 207 9.65 6.25 8.70
CA ASN A 207 9.62 5.42 7.51
C ASN A 207 10.74 4.37 7.50
N GLY A 208 10.41 3.19 6.99
CA GLY A 208 11.39 2.15 6.75
C GLY A 208 12.38 2.58 5.69
N PRO A 209 13.43 1.79 5.46
CA PRO A 209 14.40 2.06 4.40
C PRO A 209 13.76 2.15 3.01
N GLY A 210 12.57 1.57 2.83
CA GLY A 210 11.85 1.49 1.57
C GLY A 210 12.46 0.48 0.61
N THR A 211 11.69 0.08 -0.39
CA THR A 211 12.07 -1.01 -1.30
C THR A 211 11.80 -0.66 -2.77
N ASN A 212 12.41 -1.41 -3.67
CA ASN A 212 12.12 -1.34 -5.10
C ASN A 212 10.77 -1.99 -5.37
N SER A 213 10.12 -1.61 -6.47
CA SER A 213 8.88 -2.27 -6.88
C SER A 213 8.87 -2.62 -8.36
N ARG A 214 8.03 -3.61 -8.67
CA ARG A 214 7.64 -3.97 -10.02
C ARG A 214 6.14 -3.78 -10.14
N VAL A 215 5.72 -3.04 -11.14
CA VAL A 215 4.31 -2.82 -11.47
C VAL A 215 3.97 -3.67 -12.68
N TYR A 216 3.09 -4.64 -12.53
CA TYR A 216 2.47 -5.30 -13.67
C TYR A 216 1.26 -4.47 -14.09
N TYR A 217 1.18 -4.11 -15.37
CA TYR A 217 0.17 -3.18 -15.85
C TYR A 217 -0.47 -3.62 -17.17
N ASP A 218 -1.79 -3.76 -17.19
CA ASP A 218 -2.57 -3.97 -18.40
C ASP A 218 -3.29 -2.67 -18.81
N PRO A 219 -2.82 -1.95 -19.85
CA PRO A 219 -3.49 -0.73 -20.33
C PRO A 219 -4.87 -0.99 -20.96
N ARG A 220 -5.26 -2.25 -21.17
CA ARG A 220 -6.59 -2.61 -21.69
C ARG A 220 -7.64 -2.68 -20.58
N LYS A 221 -7.23 -2.77 -19.31
CA LYS A 221 -8.15 -2.85 -18.16
C LYS A 221 -8.69 -1.47 -17.79
N ASN A 222 -9.75 -1.05 -18.48
CA ASN A 222 -10.43 0.24 -18.27
C ASN A 222 -11.70 0.16 -17.39
N PHE A 223 -11.91 -0.96 -16.69
CA PHE A 223 -13.08 -1.21 -15.85
C PHE A 223 -12.68 -1.99 -14.60
N ASN A 224 -13.40 -1.79 -13.50
CA ASN A 224 -13.30 -2.61 -12.29
C ASN A 224 -14.71 -2.85 -11.71
N SER A 225 -14.81 -3.59 -10.61
CA SER A 225 -16.11 -3.89 -9.96
C SER A 225 -16.88 -2.65 -9.46
N VAL A 226 -16.27 -1.47 -9.50
CA VAL A 226 -16.85 -0.19 -9.09
C VAL A 226 -17.24 0.68 -10.30
N GLY A 227 -16.93 0.25 -11.53
CA GLY A 227 -17.32 0.93 -12.77
C GLY A 227 -16.16 1.24 -13.70
N LEU A 228 -16.36 2.23 -14.57
CA LEU A 228 -15.35 2.70 -15.52
C LEU A 228 -14.14 3.27 -14.75
N ARG A 229 -12.95 2.78 -15.08
CA ARG A 229 -11.67 3.25 -14.53
C ARG A 229 -10.73 3.48 -15.71
N PRO A 230 -10.45 4.73 -16.12
CA PRO A 230 -9.48 4.99 -17.18
C PRO A 230 -8.14 4.28 -16.90
N ALA A 231 -7.49 3.78 -17.95
CA ALA A 231 -6.29 2.96 -17.82
C ALA A 231 -5.20 3.67 -17.01
N TYR A 232 -4.95 4.95 -17.29
CA TYR A 232 -4.02 5.78 -16.52
C TYR A 232 -4.36 5.95 -15.03
N ILE A 233 -5.64 5.87 -14.62
CA ILE A 233 -6.01 5.83 -13.18
C ILE A 233 -5.63 4.47 -12.59
N GLY A 234 -5.81 3.40 -13.36
CA GLY A 234 -5.32 2.07 -12.99
C GLY A 234 -3.80 2.02 -12.85
N LEU A 235 -3.05 2.68 -13.73
CA LEU A 235 -1.59 2.80 -13.59
C LEU A 235 -1.22 3.67 -12.38
N ALA A 236 -1.89 4.80 -12.19
CA ALA A 236 -1.63 5.70 -11.06
C ALA A 236 -1.79 4.99 -9.72
N HIS A 237 -2.79 4.11 -9.59
CA HIS A 237 -2.99 3.27 -8.41
C HIS A 237 -1.73 2.43 -8.08
N GLU A 238 -1.18 1.71 -9.06
CA GLU A 238 0.04 0.91 -8.84
C GLU A 238 1.28 1.78 -8.56
N LEU A 239 1.35 2.97 -9.16
CA LEU A 239 2.42 3.93 -8.90
C LEU A 239 2.35 4.52 -7.49
N ILE A 240 1.15 4.73 -6.94
CA ILE A 240 0.97 5.17 -5.55
C ILE A 240 1.45 4.08 -4.58
N HIS A 241 1.16 2.81 -4.86
CA HIS A 241 1.75 1.71 -4.13
C HIS A 241 3.28 1.75 -4.16
N HIS A 242 3.87 1.92 -5.34
CA HIS A 242 5.32 2.07 -5.45
C HIS A 242 5.84 3.28 -4.64
N TYR A 243 5.15 4.42 -4.71
CA TYR A 243 5.51 5.62 -3.95
C TYR A 243 5.58 5.35 -2.44
N TYR A 244 4.65 4.59 -1.89
CA TYR A 244 4.69 4.24 -0.47
C TYR A 244 5.72 3.14 -0.17
N ASN A 245 5.90 2.17 -1.06
CA ASN A 245 6.91 1.12 -0.93
C ASN A 245 8.34 1.69 -0.92
N MET A 246 8.66 2.59 -1.85
CA MET A 246 10.00 3.19 -1.97
C MET A 246 10.35 4.11 -0.80
N ARG A 247 9.32 4.69 -0.17
CA ARG A 247 9.44 5.49 1.06
C ARG A 247 9.43 4.64 2.31
N GLY A 248 9.20 3.33 2.21
CA GLY A 248 9.01 2.46 3.37
C GLY A 248 7.84 2.93 4.24
N ALA A 249 6.80 3.52 3.66
CA ALA A 249 5.66 4.07 4.36
C ALA A 249 4.42 3.16 4.28
N GLN A 250 4.45 2.13 3.44
CA GLN A 250 3.30 1.26 3.18
C GLN A 250 2.89 0.47 4.43
N VAL A 251 1.58 0.46 4.72
CA VAL A 251 1.01 -0.10 5.96
C VAL A 251 0.45 -1.51 5.72
N SER A 252 1.21 -2.40 5.08
CA SER A 252 0.85 -3.82 4.86
C SER A 252 1.95 -4.59 4.13
N HIS A 253 1.87 -5.93 4.20
CA HIS A 253 2.48 -6.83 3.21
C HIS A 253 1.76 -6.68 1.85
N SER A 254 2.53 -6.60 0.76
CA SER A 254 2.00 -6.41 -0.60
C SER A 254 1.81 -7.71 -1.38
N GLU A 255 2.42 -8.81 -0.94
CA GLU A 255 2.55 -10.01 -1.80
C GLU A 255 1.45 -11.06 -1.55
N ASP A 256 0.55 -10.86 -0.60
CA ASP A 256 -0.53 -11.80 -0.31
C ASP A 256 -1.89 -11.10 -0.22
N SER A 257 -2.70 -11.26 -1.27
CA SER A 257 -4.07 -10.74 -1.34
C SER A 257 -4.98 -11.28 -0.24
N ALA A 258 -4.64 -12.41 0.38
CA ALA A 258 -5.37 -12.99 1.51
C ALA A 258 -4.89 -12.47 2.87
N HIS A 259 -3.82 -11.68 2.91
CA HIS A 259 -3.30 -11.14 4.17
C HIS A 259 -4.29 -10.12 4.76
N PHE A 260 -4.47 -10.19 6.09
CA PHE A 260 -5.47 -9.37 6.79
C PHE A 260 -5.29 -7.86 6.59
N SER A 261 -4.05 -7.41 6.39
CA SER A 261 -3.70 -6.00 6.22
C SER A 261 -3.79 -5.49 4.78
N THR A 262 -4.11 -6.36 3.80
CA THR A 262 -4.29 -5.95 2.40
C THR A 262 -5.36 -4.85 2.28
N VAL A 263 -6.35 -4.84 3.17
CA VAL A 263 -7.31 -3.72 3.23
C VAL A 263 -6.65 -2.37 3.50
N LEU A 264 -5.64 -2.31 4.38
CA LEU A 264 -4.95 -1.08 4.72
C LEU A 264 -4.03 -0.62 3.58
N TYR A 265 -3.37 -1.57 2.92
CA TYR A 265 -2.58 -1.35 1.70
C TYR A 265 -3.37 -0.55 0.65
N GLU A 266 -4.60 -1.02 0.43
CA GLU A 266 -5.51 -0.51 -0.58
C GLU A 266 -6.19 0.79 -0.17
N TYR A 267 -6.63 0.89 1.08
CA TYR A 267 -7.23 2.12 1.61
C TYR A 267 -6.25 3.29 1.58
N MET A 268 -4.98 3.03 1.89
CA MET A 268 -3.92 4.01 1.82
C MET A 268 -3.68 4.49 0.39
N CYS A 269 -3.63 3.58 -0.58
CA CYS A 269 -3.50 3.93 -2.00
C CYS A 269 -4.69 4.75 -2.50
N VAL A 270 -5.91 4.30 -2.19
CA VAL A 270 -7.12 4.96 -2.68
C VAL A 270 -7.34 6.31 -2.01
N GLY A 271 -6.90 6.49 -0.77
CA GLY A 271 -7.22 7.67 0.05
C GLY A 271 -8.55 7.51 0.77
N LEU A 272 -8.76 6.35 1.40
CA LEU A 272 -9.94 6.01 2.19
C LEU A 272 -9.64 5.96 3.68
N GLY A 273 -10.68 6.06 4.50
CA GLY A 273 -10.58 5.90 5.95
C GLY A 273 -9.58 6.89 6.57
N PRO A 274 -8.56 6.42 7.31
CA PRO A 274 -7.57 7.31 7.94
C PRO A 274 -6.69 8.08 6.95
N TRP A 275 -6.66 7.67 5.69
CA TRP A 275 -5.89 8.31 4.62
C TRP A 275 -6.75 9.21 3.73
N ASN A 276 -8.00 9.50 4.14
CA ASN A 276 -8.80 10.49 3.46
C ASN A 276 -8.09 11.86 3.50
N GLY A 277 -7.96 12.51 2.33
CA GLY A 277 -7.21 13.75 2.18
C GLY A 277 -5.69 13.58 2.09
N ALA A 278 -5.17 12.35 1.95
CA ALA A 278 -3.75 12.15 1.66
C ALA A 278 -3.37 12.86 0.35
N ALA A 279 -2.30 13.67 0.40
CA ALA A 279 -1.85 14.52 -0.70
C ALA A 279 -1.52 13.77 -1.99
N ILE A 280 -1.14 12.48 -1.90
CA ILE A 280 -0.94 11.58 -3.03
C ILE A 280 -1.81 10.35 -2.77
N SER A 281 -2.91 10.22 -3.51
CA SER A 281 -3.85 9.10 -3.45
C SER A 281 -4.62 8.96 -4.75
N GLU A 282 -5.24 7.80 -5.00
CA GLU A 282 -6.05 7.56 -6.20
C GLU A 282 -7.21 8.57 -6.24
N ASN A 283 -7.88 8.82 -5.11
CA ASN A 283 -8.98 9.78 -5.05
C ASN A 283 -8.53 11.21 -5.36
N GLN A 284 -7.34 11.62 -4.94
CA GLN A 284 -6.83 12.95 -5.30
C GLN A 284 -6.52 13.05 -6.80
N ILE A 285 -5.97 12.00 -7.42
CA ILE A 285 -5.75 11.94 -8.88
C ILE A 285 -7.09 11.89 -9.63
N ARG A 286 -8.07 11.16 -9.12
CA ARG A 286 -9.43 11.10 -9.69
C ARG A 286 -10.11 12.46 -9.65
N GLN A 287 -9.96 13.19 -8.55
CA GLN A 287 -10.46 14.55 -8.39
C GLN A 287 -9.87 15.46 -9.47
N ASP A 288 -8.54 15.45 -9.63
CA ASP A 288 -7.86 16.24 -10.65
C ASP A 288 -8.30 15.88 -12.08
N ALA A 289 -8.58 14.60 -12.33
CA ALA A 289 -9.03 14.09 -13.62
C ALA A 289 -10.53 14.28 -13.89
N GLY A 290 -11.31 14.78 -12.93
CA GLY A 290 -12.76 14.91 -13.07
C GLY A 290 -13.51 13.58 -13.20
N VAL A 291 -12.95 12.49 -12.67
CA VAL A 291 -13.61 11.16 -12.67
C VAL A 291 -14.17 10.84 -11.27
N PRO A 292 -15.21 9.99 -11.17
CA PRO A 292 -15.83 9.68 -9.89
C PRO A 292 -14.82 9.17 -8.85
N LEU A 293 -14.91 9.70 -7.63
CA LEU A 293 -14.12 9.26 -6.48
C LEU A 293 -14.55 7.84 -6.05
N ARG A 294 -13.60 7.09 -5.50
CA ARG A 294 -13.91 5.83 -4.84
C ARG A 294 -14.36 6.10 -3.42
N THR A 295 -15.48 5.49 -3.04
CA THR A 295 -16.02 5.51 -1.67
C THR A 295 -15.94 4.15 -0.99
N ARG A 296 -15.42 3.15 -1.70
CA ARG A 296 -15.26 1.76 -1.25
C ARG A 296 -14.09 1.06 -1.93
N TYR A 297 -13.57 0.04 -1.26
CA TYR A 297 -12.79 -0.99 -1.91
C TYR A 297 -13.72 -2.14 -2.35
N ALA A 298 -13.30 -2.86 -3.39
CA ALA A 298 -14.11 -3.76 -4.21
C ALA A 298 -14.48 -5.07 -3.50
#